data_AF-A0A822YBR0-F1
#
_entry.id   AF-A0A822YBR0-F1
#
_cell.length_a   1.000
_cell.length_b   1.000
_cell.length_c   1.000
_cell.angle_alpha   90.00
_cell.angle_beta   90.00
_cell.angle_gamma   90.00
#
_symmetry.space_group_name_H-M   'P 1'
#
loop_
_entity.id
_entity.type
_entity.pdbx_description
1 polymer ?
#
loop_
_entity_poly.entity_id
_entity_poly.type
_entity_poly.pdbx_seq_one_letter_code
_entity_poly.pdbx_strand_id
1 'polypeptide(L)'
;MGFPGAVASQYLELFNETNNGDFSNHVFIVELDTILSPEFVDINDNHFGIDVNNLKLIESTPMAYYSSKEGINKNLHLISGDPMQVWIEYDGVEKQLNVTLAPLYYPEPEIPLLSTSLDLSSVSMDSMYVGFSSSTGAIASSHYILGWSFNRSGQAQELGLIRRSHTRASLIATPGHQFFVFDTPLTCSISWPTNKD
;
A
#
# COMPACT_ATOMS: atom_id res chain seq x y z
N MET A 1 1.50 3.73 18.66
CA MET A 1 1.40 5.20 18.67
C MET A 1 0.66 5.57 17.39
N GLY A 2 -0.46 6.28 17.48
CA GLY A 2 -1.22 6.76 16.32
C GLY A 2 -0.93 8.24 16.03
N PHE A 3 -1.37 8.74 14.88
CA PHE A 3 -1.22 10.14 14.50
C PHE A 3 -2.08 11.03 15.43
N PRO A 4 -1.49 12.04 16.10
CA PRO A 4 -2.23 12.87 17.04
C PRO A 4 -3.45 13.54 16.39
N GLY A 5 -4.63 13.28 16.94
CA GLY A 5 -5.89 13.86 16.46
C GLY A 5 -6.40 13.26 15.15
N ALA A 6 -5.84 12.15 14.67
CA ALA A 6 -6.38 11.45 13.52
C ALA A 6 -7.73 10.77 13.85
N VAL A 7 -8.58 10.65 12.83
CA VAL A 7 -9.94 10.13 12.95
C VAL A 7 -10.06 8.84 12.12
N ALA A 8 -10.90 7.91 12.56
CA ALA A 8 -11.22 6.68 11.83
C ALA A 8 -12.13 6.95 10.61
N SER A 9 -12.65 5.89 10.00
CA SER A 9 -13.46 5.94 8.78
C SER A 9 -12.65 6.52 7.62
N GLN A 10 -13.22 7.39 6.80
CA GLN A 10 -12.62 7.91 5.57
C GLN A 10 -11.26 8.62 5.77
N TYR A 11 -10.86 8.92 7.01
CA TYR A 11 -9.55 9.51 7.33
C TYR A 11 -8.43 8.50 7.66
N LEU A 12 -8.73 7.20 7.58
CA LEU A 12 -7.78 6.09 7.70
C LEU A 12 -6.97 6.04 9.00
N GLU A 13 -7.40 6.75 10.05
CA GLU A 13 -6.62 6.98 11.27
C GLU A 13 -5.27 7.67 11.04
N LEU A 14 -5.15 8.42 9.94
CA LEU A 14 -3.97 9.19 9.54
C LEU A 14 -4.19 10.69 9.60
N PHE A 15 -5.39 11.13 9.21
CA PHE A 15 -5.72 12.55 9.06
C PHE A 15 -6.97 12.92 9.85
N ASN A 16 -7.32 14.20 9.77
CA ASN A 16 -8.57 14.78 10.19
C ASN A 16 -8.93 15.94 9.24
N GLU A 17 -10.09 16.55 9.46
CA GLU A 17 -10.57 17.69 8.65
C GLU A 17 -9.58 18.87 8.58
N THR A 18 -8.74 19.06 9.60
CA THR A 18 -7.86 20.23 9.71
C THR A 18 -6.45 20.01 9.17
N ASN A 19 -5.98 18.77 9.10
CA ASN A 19 -4.64 18.45 8.61
C ASN A 19 -4.63 17.71 7.26
N ASN A 20 -5.77 17.29 6.72
CA ASN A 20 -5.83 16.67 5.40
C ASN A 20 -5.36 17.66 4.31
N GLY A 21 -4.23 17.38 3.67
CA GLY A 21 -3.57 18.26 2.71
C GLY A 21 -2.48 19.16 3.29
N ASP A 22 -2.16 19.06 4.59
CA ASP A 22 -1.07 19.81 5.20
C ASP A 22 0.29 19.20 4.83
N PHE A 23 1.16 19.99 4.19
CA PHE A 23 2.51 19.57 3.80
C PHE A 23 3.41 19.20 4.99
N SER A 24 3.08 19.66 6.20
CA SER A 24 3.80 19.30 7.43
C SER A 24 3.48 17.89 7.95
N ASN A 25 2.54 17.17 7.33
CA ASN A 25 2.25 15.78 7.67
C ASN A 25 3.44 14.86 7.36
N HIS A 26 4.12 15.09 6.22
CA HIS A 26 5.19 14.23 5.70
C HIS A 26 4.78 12.75 5.60
N VAL A 27 3.60 12.50 5.01
CA VAL A 27 3.00 11.17 4.88
C VAL A 27 2.85 10.78 3.41
N PHE A 28 3.26 9.56 3.09
CA PHE A 28 2.98 8.87 1.84
C PHE A 28 2.16 7.61 2.12
N ILE A 29 1.13 7.37 1.33
CA ILE A 29 0.24 6.20 1.50
C ILE A 29 -0.01 5.55 0.15
N VAL A 30 -0.11 4.23 0.21
CA VAL A 30 -0.65 3.42 -0.87
C VAL A 30 -1.94 2.79 -0.36
N GLU A 31 -3.06 3.29 -0.86
CA GLU A 31 -4.37 2.93 -0.35
C GLU A 31 -4.98 1.74 -1.11
N LEU A 32 -5.67 0.89 -0.36
CA LEU A 32 -6.58 -0.13 -0.89
C LEU A 32 -7.96 0.15 -0.31
N ASP A 33 -8.74 0.95 -1.03
CA ASP A 33 -10.02 1.45 -0.53
C ASP A 33 -11.18 0.57 -1.01
N THR A 34 -12.06 0.29 -0.06
CA THR A 34 -13.27 -0.54 -0.22
C THR A 34 -14.56 0.27 -0.13
N ILE A 35 -14.44 1.59 0.06
CA ILE A 35 -15.55 2.52 0.21
C ILE A 35 -15.42 3.59 -0.86
N LEU A 36 -16.55 4.07 -1.37
CA LEU A 36 -16.58 5.24 -2.23
C LEU A 36 -16.81 6.47 -1.35
N SER A 37 -15.84 7.37 -1.32
CA SER A 37 -15.86 8.65 -0.61
C SER A 37 -15.86 9.82 -1.64
N PRO A 38 -17.03 10.30 -2.09
CA PRO A 38 -17.11 11.34 -3.12
C PRO A 38 -16.38 12.65 -2.75
N GLU A 39 -16.25 12.96 -1.46
CA GLU A 39 -15.49 14.10 -0.95
C GLU A 39 -13.99 14.04 -1.27
N PHE A 40 -13.42 12.85 -1.46
CA PHE A 40 -12.01 12.62 -1.82
C PHE A 40 -11.81 12.29 -3.29
N VAL A 41 -12.90 12.29 -4.06
CA VAL A 41 -12.93 12.09 -5.51
C VAL A 41 -12.55 10.65 -5.91
N ASP A 42 -12.96 9.70 -5.08
CA ASP A 42 -12.76 8.28 -5.34
C ASP A 42 -13.44 7.83 -6.64
N ILE A 43 -12.77 6.92 -7.35
CA ILE A 43 -13.22 6.46 -8.65
C ILE A 43 -14.31 5.36 -8.58
N ASN A 44 -14.33 4.57 -7.49
CA ASN A 44 -15.31 3.53 -7.17
C ASN A 44 -15.07 3.02 -5.72
N ASP A 45 -15.82 2.00 -5.30
CA ASP A 45 -15.75 1.35 -3.99
C ASP A 45 -14.78 0.14 -3.93
N ASN A 46 -13.84 0.04 -4.87
CA ASN A 46 -12.88 -1.05 -4.99
C ASN A 46 -11.66 -0.58 -5.82
N HIS A 47 -10.87 0.31 -5.23
CA HIS A 47 -9.78 0.97 -5.92
C HIS A 47 -8.47 0.94 -5.16
N PHE A 48 -7.40 1.08 -5.95
CA PHE A 48 -6.06 1.36 -5.49
C PHE A 48 -5.81 2.87 -5.58
N GLY A 49 -5.16 3.45 -4.58
CA GLY A 49 -4.87 4.87 -4.51
C GLY A 49 -3.44 5.19 -4.10
N ILE A 50 -2.95 6.35 -4.54
CA ILE A 50 -1.71 6.96 -4.05
C ILE A 50 -2.03 8.32 -3.44
N ASP A 51 -1.62 8.49 -2.18
CA ASP A 51 -1.78 9.73 -1.43
C ASP A 51 -0.45 10.29 -0.94
N VAL A 52 -0.35 11.61 -0.99
CA VAL A 52 0.80 12.37 -0.46
C VAL A 52 0.24 13.53 0.36
N ASN A 53 0.38 13.45 1.70
CA ASN A 53 -0.14 14.41 2.68
C ASN A 53 -1.65 14.68 2.65
N ASN A 54 -2.40 14.08 1.72
CA ASN A 54 -3.79 14.35 1.42
C ASN A 54 -4.45 13.05 0.95
N LEU A 55 -5.70 12.81 1.34
CA LEU A 55 -6.54 11.68 0.90
C LEU A 55 -7.14 11.89 -0.50
N LYS A 56 -6.97 13.08 -1.08
CA LYS A 56 -7.27 13.27 -2.50
C LYS A 56 -6.16 12.62 -3.32
N LEU A 57 -6.46 11.44 -3.84
CA LEU A 57 -5.54 10.61 -4.61
C LEU A 57 -4.88 11.40 -5.76
N ILE A 58 -3.55 11.27 -5.87
CA ILE A 58 -2.78 11.79 -7.01
C ILE A 58 -3.00 10.89 -8.22
N GLU A 59 -3.02 9.59 -7.98
CA GLU A 59 -3.26 8.55 -8.97
C GLU A 59 -4.16 7.48 -8.35
N SER A 60 -5.08 6.94 -9.14
CA SER A 60 -5.97 5.87 -8.71
C SER A 60 -6.35 4.95 -9.87
N THR A 61 -6.60 3.69 -9.56
CA THR A 61 -6.98 2.69 -10.56
C THR A 61 -7.92 1.64 -9.98
N PRO A 62 -8.92 1.13 -10.73
CA PRO A 62 -9.74 0.03 -10.28
C PRO A 62 -8.89 -1.21 -10.00
N MET A 63 -9.28 -1.98 -8.98
CA MET A 63 -8.53 -3.15 -8.56
C MET A 63 -8.52 -4.26 -9.63
N ALA A 64 -7.32 -4.59 -10.11
CA ALA A 64 -7.10 -5.66 -11.07
C ALA A 64 -5.68 -6.25 -10.93
N TYR A 65 -5.46 -7.39 -11.57
CA TYR A 65 -4.11 -7.93 -11.79
C TYR A 65 -3.93 -8.36 -13.24
N TYR A 66 -2.72 -8.23 -13.76
CA TYR A 66 -2.41 -8.72 -15.09
C TYR A 66 -2.18 -10.24 -15.08
N SER A 67 -2.89 -10.97 -15.94
CA SER A 67 -2.69 -12.41 -16.14
C SER A 67 -1.85 -12.65 -17.37
N SER A 68 -0.55 -12.92 -17.23
CA SER A 68 0.34 -13.24 -18.37
C SER A 68 -0.12 -14.47 -19.16
N LYS A 69 -0.83 -15.40 -18.51
CA LYS A 69 -1.41 -16.58 -19.17
C LYS A 69 -2.53 -16.20 -20.16
N GLU A 70 -3.35 -15.22 -19.80
CA GLU A 70 -4.52 -14.81 -20.59
C GLU A 70 -4.26 -13.54 -21.40
N GLY A 71 -3.17 -12.82 -21.12
CA GLY A 71 -2.80 -11.56 -21.76
C GLY A 71 -3.73 -10.39 -21.41
N ILE A 72 -4.48 -10.47 -20.31
CA ILE A 72 -5.51 -9.49 -19.93
C ILE A 72 -5.45 -9.13 -18.44
N ASN A 73 -5.96 -7.94 -18.11
CA ASN A 73 -6.25 -7.56 -16.74
C ASN A 73 -7.50 -8.28 -16.24
N LYS A 74 -7.41 -8.88 -15.05
CA LYS A 74 -8.50 -9.57 -14.38
C LYS A 74 -8.91 -8.77 -13.16
N ASN A 75 -10.21 -8.49 -13.07
CA ASN A 75 -10.77 -7.79 -11.93
C ASN A 75 -10.49 -8.55 -10.64
N LEU A 76 -10.22 -7.78 -9.61
CA LEU A 76 -9.94 -8.27 -8.28
C LEU A 76 -10.74 -7.42 -7.30
N HIS A 77 -11.39 -8.08 -6.34
CA HIS A 77 -12.31 -7.43 -5.41
C HIS A 77 -11.74 -7.51 -4.01
N LEU A 78 -11.39 -6.37 -3.41
CA LEU A 78 -10.83 -6.28 -2.06
C LEU A 78 -11.74 -6.91 -1.01
N ILE A 79 -13.05 -6.79 -1.19
CA ILE A 79 -14.07 -7.34 -0.28
C ILE A 79 -14.36 -8.83 -0.49
N SER A 80 -13.63 -9.54 -1.37
CA SER A 80 -13.87 -10.98 -1.58
C SER A 80 -13.54 -11.84 -0.36
N GLY A 81 -12.67 -11.34 0.52
CA GLY A 81 -12.12 -12.11 1.64
C GLY A 81 -11.01 -13.09 1.22
N ASP A 82 -10.73 -13.20 -0.08
CA ASP A 82 -9.60 -13.99 -0.58
C ASP A 82 -8.29 -13.26 -0.27
N PRO A 83 -7.25 -13.97 0.19
CA PRO A 83 -5.98 -13.35 0.48
C PRO A 83 -5.29 -12.91 -0.80
N MET A 84 -4.55 -11.81 -0.70
CA MET A 84 -3.89 -11.13 -1.82
C MET A 84 -2.45 -10.75 -1.46
N GLN A 85 -1.61 -10.59 -2.48
CA GLN A 85 -0.23 -10.15 -2.33
C GLN A 85 0.00 -8.89 -3.16
N VAL A 86 0.62 -7.88 -2.52
CA VAL A 86 0.97 -6.60 -3.14
C VAL A 86 2.49 -6.46 -3.11
N TRP A 87 3.07 -6.04 -4.23
CA TRP A 87 4.48 -5.70 -4.38
C TRP A 87 4.59 -4.22 -4.69
N ILE A 88 5.48 -3.53 -3.98
CA ILE A 88 5.60 -2.07 -4.07
C ILE A 88 7.06 -1.74 -4.20
N GLU A 89 7.39 -1.27 -5.37
CA GLU A 89 8.75 -0.96 -5.73
C GLU A 89 8.81 0.52 -6.05
N TYR A 90 9.61 1.23 -5.27
CA TYR A 90 9.89 2.62 -5.55
C TYR A 90 11.37 2.69 -5.99
N ASP A 91 11.67 3.46 -7.02
CA ASP A 91 13.02 3.80 -7.44
C ASP A 91 13.24 5.30 -7.18
N GLY A 92 14.23 5.63 -6.35
CA GLY A 92 14.49 7.03 -5.98
C GLY A 92 15.37 7.81 -6.90
N VAL A 93 16.11 7.11 -7.74
CA VAL A 93 16.92 7.73 -8.77
C VAL A 93 15.99 8.14 -9.91
N GLU A 94 15.17 7.20 -10.37
CA GLU A 94 14.22 7.42 -11.45
C GLU A 94 12.90 8.05 -10.99
N LYS A 95 12.68 8.13 -9.67
CA LYS A 95 11.44 8.63 -9.05
C LYS A 95 10.20 7.90 -9.60
N GLN A 96 10.27 6.58 -9.62
CA GLN A 96 9.28 5.72 -10.27
C GLN A 96 8.68 4.77 -9.23
N LEU A 97 7.35 4.79 -9.09
CA LEU A 97 6.61 3.88 -8.23
C LEU A 97 5.88 2.86 -9.09
N ASN A 98 6.15 1.59 -8.82
CA ASN A 98 5.47 0.45 -9.41
C ASN A 98 4.75 -0.32 -8.32
N VAL A 99 3.47 -0.59 -8.56
CA VAL A 99 2.66 -1.40 -7.65
C VAL A 99 2.02 -2.53 -8.43
N THR A 100 2.32 -3.74 -7.98
CA THR A 100 1.81 -4.98 -8.55
C THR A 100 0.95 -5.66 -7.51
N LEU A 101 -0.10 -6.35 -7.95
CA LEU A 101 -1.04 -7.04 -7.09
C LEU A 101 -1.47 -8.35 -7.74
N ALA A 102 -1.70 -9.40 -6.95
CA ALA A 102 -2.33 -10.64 -7.40
C ALA A 102 -3.00 -11.39 -6.23
N PRO A 103 -3.88 -12.37 -6.51
CA PRO A 103 -4.32 -13.32 -5.50
C PRO A 103 -3.13 -14.05 -4.86
N LEU A 104 -3.25 -14.44 -3.59
CA LEU A 104 -2.19 -15.16 -2.89
C LEU A 104 -1.82 -16.45 -3.63
N TYR A 105 -0.53 -16.79 -3.66
CA TYR A 105 0.07 -17.93 -4.36
C TYR A 105 0.14 -17.80 -5.89
N TYR A 106 -0.24 -16.66 -6.46
CA TYR A 106 0.10 -16.34 -7.84
C TYR A 106 1.50 -15.72 -7.88
N PRO A 107 2.29 -15.98 -8.93
CA PRO A 107 3.53 -15.25 -9.13
C PRO A 107 3.23 -13.76 -9.31
N GLU A 108 4.19 -12.91 -8.97
CA GLU A 108 4.12 -11.47 -9.26
C GLU A 108 3.86 -11.24 -10.75
N PRO A 109 2.78 -10.53 -11.12
CA PRO A 109 2.53 -10.16 -12.51
C PRO A 109 3.67 -9.34 -13.12
N GLU A 110 4.00 -9.62 -14.38
CA GLU A 110 5.05 -8.89 -15.13
C GLU A 110 4.65 -7.44 -15.46
N ILE A 111 3.34 -7.14 -15.43
CA ILE A 111 2.81 -5.81 -15.68
C ILE A 111 2.21 -5.30 -14.36
N PRO A 112 2.68 -4.16 -13.84
CA PRO A 112 2.16 -3.58 -12.61
C PRO A 112 0.71 -3.12 -12.81
N LEU A 113 -0.07 -3.13 -11.73
CA LEU A 113 -1.39 -2.51 -11.67
C LEU A 113 -1.27 -1.00 -11.90
N LEU A 114 -0.24 -0.39 -11.31
CA LEU A 114 0.06 1.02 -11.47
C LEU A 114 1.57 1.24 -11.57
N SER A 115 1.97 2.08 -12.53
CA SER A 115 3.35 2.53 -12.73
C SER A 115 3.32 4.03 -12.97
N THR A 116 3.78 4.83 -12.00
CA THR A 116 3.73 6.30 -12.08
C THR A 116 5.03 6.97 -11.65
N SER A 117 5.34 8.11 -12.30
CA SER A 117 6.46 8.96 -11.88
C SER A 117 6.03 9.78 -10.67
N LEU A 118 6.70 9.58 -9.55
CA LEU A 118 6.35 10.17 -8.27
C LEU A 118 7.60 10.62 -7.51
N ASP A 119 7.68 11.92 -7.24
CA ASP A 119 8.74 12.51 -6.46
C ASP A 119 8.35 12.61 -4.98
N LEU A 120 8.90 11.70 -4.16
CA LEU A 120 8.66 11.70 -2.71
C LEU A 120 9.58 12.65 -1.92
N SER A 121 10.39 13.49 -2.58
CA SER A 121 11.27 14.44 -1.88
C SER A 121 10.51 15.42 -0.96
N SER A 122 9.26 15.75 -1.29
CA SER A 122 8.41 16.64 -0.49
C SER A 122 7.97 16.04 0.86
N VAL A 123 8.00 14.72 0.98
CA VAL A 123 7.63 13.99 2.22
C VAL A 123 8.83 13.29 2.85
N SER A 124 9.99 13.33 2.21
CA SER A 124 11.21 12.70 2.71
C SER A 124 11.74 13.45 3.94
N MET A 125 11.99 12.70 5.00
CA MET A 125 12.56 13.19 6.26
C MET A 125 13.77 12.32 6.64
N ASP A 126 14.66 12.84 7.49
CA ASP A 126 15.82 12.11 8.00
C ASP A 126 15.45 10.77 8.67
N SER A 127 14.25 10.72 9.26
CA SER A 127 13.68 9.54 9.90
C SER A 127 12.15 9.51 9.73
N MET A 128 11.61 8.32 9.54
CA MET A 128 10.26 7.99 9.04
C MET A 128 9.97 6.50 9.33
N TYR A 129 8.71 6.06 9.40
CA TYR A 129 8.37 4.69 9.85
C TYR A 129 7.48 3.95 8.85
N VAL A 130 7.78 2.71 8.46
CA VAL A 130 6.89 1.94 7.58
C VAL A 130 5.85 1.21 8.44
N GLY A 131 4.59 1.17 8.01
CA GLY A 131 3.58 0.47 8.79
C GLY A 131 2.31 0.13 8.01
N PHE A 132 1.27 -0.07 8.79
CA PHE A 132 -0.08 -0.32 8.32
C PHE A 132 -1.01 0.53 9.18
N SER A 133 -2.01 1.12 8.55
CA SER A 133 -3.13 1.77 9.21
C SER A 133 -4.37 1.16 8.65
N SER A 134 -5.38 1.08 9.49
CA SER A 134 -6.64 0.52 9.09
C SER A 134 -7.79 1.19 9.77
N SER A 135 -8.88 1.42 9.04
CA SER A 135 -10.05 2.04 9.64
C SER A 135 -11.33 1.37 9.19
N THR A 136 -12.32 1.37 10.08
CA THR A 136 -13.67 0.91 9.77
C THR A 136 -14.63 2.10 9.83
N GLY A 137 -15.50 2.22 8.85
CA GLY A 137 -16.56 3.22 8.82
C GLY A 137 -17.90 2.65 9.32
N ALA A 138 -18.98 3.04 8.66
CA ALA A 138 -20.33 2.55 8.96
C ALA A 138 -20.51 1.04 8.69
N ILE A 139 -19.66 0.47 7.83
CA ILE A 139 -19.63 -0.97 7.51
C ILE A 139 -18.50 -1.59 8.32
N ALA A 140 -18.82 -2.60 9.13
CA ALA A 140 -17.81 -3.32 9.88
C ALA A 140 -16.97 -4.20 8.94
N SER A 141 -15.66 -4.01 8.96
CA SER A 141 -14.69 -4.79 8.22
C SER A 141 -13.60 -5.34 9.14
N SER A 142 -12.76 -6.23 8.61
CA SER A 142 -11.61 -6.77 9.33
C SER A 142 -10.43 -6.87 8.38
N HIS A 143 -9.28 -6.34 8.82
CA HIS A 143 -8.09 -6.22 7.99
C HIS A 143 -6.95 -7.02 8.64
N TYR A 144 -6.29 -7.93 7.89
CA TYR A 144 -5.32 -8.89 8.47
C TYR A 144 -4.03 -9.01 7.68
N ILE A 145 -2.96 -8.32 8.08
CA ILE A 145 -1.64 -8.56 7.46
C ILE A 145 -1.18 -10.01 7.72
N LEU A 146 -1.14 -10.82 6.65
CA LEU A 146 -0.79 -12.24 6.73
C LEU A 146 0.73 -12.44 6.77
N GLY A 147 1.49 -11.47 6.27
CA GLY A 147 2.95 -11.42 6.27
C GLY A 147 3.42 -10.10 5.67
N TRP A 148 4.67 -9.71 5.87
CA TRP A 148 5.24 -8.54 5.20
C TRP A 148 6.77 -8.60 5.25
N SER A 149 7.39 -7.95 4.28
CA SER A 149 8.82 -7.87 4.05
C SER A 149 9.13 -6.48 3.54
N PHE A 150 10.19 -5.88 4.06
CA PHE A 150 10.60 -4.53 3.70
C PHE A 150 12.12 -4.49 3.55
N ASN A 151 12.59 -3.84 2.49
CA ASN A 151 14.00 -3.60 2.23
C ASN A 151 14.18 -2.22 1.58
N ARG A 152 14.92 -1.35 2.25
CA ARG A 152 15.21 0.00 1.75
C ARG A 152 16.47 0.07 0.87
N SER A 153 17.22 -1.02 0.69
CA SER A 153 18.49 -1.00 -0.05
C SER A 153 18.61 -2.09 -1.12
N GLY A 154 17.54 -2.83 -1.41
CA GLY A 154 17.38 -3.67 -2.59
C GLY A 154 16.03 -4.37 -2.59
N GLN A 155 15.93 -5.50 -3.29
CA GLN A 155 14.72 -6.32 -3.34
C GLN A 155 14.32 -6.82 -1.94
N ALA A 156 13.04 -6.73 -1.59
CA ALA A 156 12.51 -7.31 -0.36
C ALA A 156 12.62 -8.83 -0.41
N GLN A 157 12.81 -9.45 0.76
CA GLN A 157 12.81 -10.91 0.82
C GLN A 157 11.43 -11.44 0.42
N GLU A 158 11.41 -12.43 -0.47
CA GLU A 158 10.16 -13.12 -0.85
C GLU A 158 9.53 -13.75 0.41
N LEU A 159 8.23 -13.53 0.57
CA LEU A 159 7.49 -14.13 1.66
C LEU A 159 7.39 -15.63 1.37
N GLY A 160 8.12 -16.44 2.15
CA GLY A 160 8.14 -17.90 2.05
C GLY A 160 6.80 -18.52 2.47
N LEU A 161 5.74 -18.21 1.74
CA LEU A 161 4.38 -18.66 1.99
C LEU A 161 4.24 -20.11 1.56
N ILE A 162 4.57 -21.03 2.46
CA ILE A 162 4.27 -22.43 2.25
C ILE A 162 2.75 -22.59 2.30
N ARG A 163 2.16 -23.23 1.28
CA ARG A 163 0.76 -23.69 1.28
C ARG A 163 0.57 -24.74 2.39
N ARG A 164 0.48 -24.31 3.64
CA ARG A 164 0.11 -25.13 4.80
C ARG A 164 -1.17 -24.56 5.37
N SER A 165 -2.17 -25.43 5.52
CA SER A 165 -3.38 -25.15 6.27
C SER A 165 -2.99 -24.64 7.65
N HIS A 166 -3.20 -23.35 7.90
CA HIS A 166 -3.01 -22.66 9.17
C HIS A 166 -1.55 -22.60 9.65
N THR A 167 -0.79 -21.61 9.17
CA THR A 167 0.43 -21.17 9.89
C THR A 167 0.52 -19.65 9.91
N ARG A 168 0.66 -19.08 11.12
CA ARG A 168 1.04 -17.68 11.34
C ARG A 168 2.43 -17.44 10.75
N ALA A 169 2.59 -16.44 9.88
CA ALA A 169 3.92 -15.96 9.50
C ALA A 169 4.47 -15.01 10.59
N SER A 170 5.79 -15.02 10.78
CA SER A 170 6.50 -14.28 11.84
C SER A 170 7.81 -13.70 11.31
N LEU A 171 8.07 -12.41 11.65
CA LEU A 171 9.38 -11.70 11.72
C LEU A 171 10.14 -11.49 10.38
N ILE A 172 11.01 -10.50 10.14
CA ILE A 172 11.96 -9.66 10.93
C ILE A 172 12.00 -8.24 10.29
N ALA A 173 11.98 -7.16 11.09
CA ALA A 173 12.25 -5.79 10.61
C ALA A 173 13.69 -5.36 10.94
N THR A 174 14.40 -4.75 9.98
CA THR A 174 15.69 -4.07 10.22
C THR A 174 15.53 -2.55 10.06
N PRO A 175 16.32 -1.71 10.77
CA PRO A 175 16.07 -0.26 10.82
C PRO A 175 16.44 0.45 9.51
N GLY A 176 15.50 1.22 8.95
CA GLY A 176 15.70 2.05 7.76
C GLY A 176 14.38 2.68 7.31
N HIS A 177 14.28 3.99 7.42
CA HIS A 177 13.07 4.80 7.60
C HIS A 177 12.36 5.25 6.29
N GLN A 178 11.00 5.12 6.18
CA GLN A 178 10.01 5.81 5.27
C GLN A 178 8.55 5.37 5.62
N PHE A 179 7.49 6.19 5.42
CA PHE A 179 6.09 5.85 5.79
C PHE A 179 5.27 5.32 4.61
N PHE A 180 4.59 4.19 4.81
CA PHE A 180 3.62 3.56 3.90
C PHE A 180 2.55 2.90 4.79
N VAL A 181 1.32 2.80 4.31
CA VAL A 181 0.14 2.30 5.06
C VAL A 181 -0.67 1.41 4.11
N PHE A 182 -1.21 0.27 4.57
CA PHE A 182 -2.15 -0.59 3.82
C PHE A 182 -3.27 -1.13 4.70
N ASP A 183 -4.45 -1.35 4.13
CA ASP A 183 -5.71 -1.56 4.87
C ASP A 183 -6.45 -2.90 4.60
N THR A 184 -5.79 -3.96 4.11
CA THR A 184 -6.47 -5.25 3.86
C THR A 184 -5.57 -6.45 4.14
N PRO A 185 -6.08 -7.70 4.14
CA PRO A 185 -5.23 -8.84 4.42
C PRO A 185 -4.19 -9.11 3.34
N LEU A 186 -2.98 -8.62 3.58
CA LEU A 186 -1.92 -8.58 2.60
C LEU A 186 -0.67 -9.30 3.06
N THR A 187 0.03 -9.76 2.04
CA THR A 187 1.48 -9.95 2.06
C THR A 187 2.12 -8.84 1.26
N CYS A 188 3.00 -8.03 1.88
CA CYS A 188 3.63 -6.86 1.25
C CYS A 188 5.15 -7.04 1.15
N SER A 189 5.74 -6.76 -0.01
CA SER A 189 7.19 -6.71 -0.24
C SER A 189 7.55 -5.33 -0.78
N ILE A 190 8.36 -4.57 -0.04
CA ILE A 190 8.77 -3.20 -0.41
C ILE A 190 10.28 -3.15 -0.65
N SER A 191 10.70 -2.75 -1.84
CA SER A 191 12.12 -2.65 -2.21
C SER A 191 12.57 -1.26 -2.66
N TRP A 192 13.82 -0.93 -2.36
CA TRP A 192 14.46 0.32 -2.78
C TRP A 192 15.96 0.13 -2.94
N PRO A 193 16.65 0.51 -4.03
CA PRO A 193 18.11 0.50 -4.07
C PRO A 193 18.67 1.81 -3.46
N THR A 194 19.65 1.72 -2.55
CA THR A 194 20.50 2.88 -2.21
C THR A 194 21.87 2.70 -2.82
N ASN A 195 22.40 3.72 -3.50
CA ASN A 195 23.84 3.91 -3.55
C ASN A 195 24.25 5.11 -2.70
N LYS A 196 25.35 4.87 -1.99
CA LYS A 196 26.07 5.81 -1.15
C LYS A 196 26.59 6.96 -2.00
N ASP A 197 26.50 8.17 -1.45
CA ASP A 197 27.57 9.18 -1.44
C ASP A 197 27.58 9.86 -0.08
#